data_AF-A0A519KDV6-F1
#
_entry.id   AF-A0A519KDV6-F1
#
_cell.length_a   1.000
_cell.length_b   1.000
_cell.length_c   1.000
_cell.angle_alpha   90.00
_cell.angle_beta   90.00
_cell.angle_gamma   90.00
#
_symmetry.space_group_name_H-M   'P 1'
#
loop_
_entity.id
_entity.type
_entity.pdbx_description
1 polymer ?
#
loop_
_entity_poly.entity_id
_entity_poly.type
_entity_poly.pdbx_seq_one_letter_code
_entity_poly.pdbx_strand_id
1 'polypeptide(L)' 'MSLIIKPIISEKANYLTELRGAYSFLVAPKANKIQIKGAIEAHYGVKVADVRTMIYAPKVSTKNTKQGLQV' A
#
# COMPACT_ATOMS: atom_id res chain seq x y z
N MET A 1 4.25 13.96 -7.06
CA MET A 1 4.52 12.72 -6.27
C MET A 1 3.17 12.17 -5.84
N SER A 2 2.74 11.01 -6.36
CA SER A 2 1.42 10.45 -6.06
C SER A 2 1.38 9.81 -4.67
N LEU A 3 0.31 10.05 -3.91
CA LEU A 3 0.11 9.46 -2.57
C LEU A 3 -0.23 7.96 -2.66
N ILE A 4 -0.98 7.58 -3.68
CA ILE A 4 -1.37 6.19 -3.98
C ILE A 4 -0.38 5.67 -5.03
N ILE A 5 0.27 4.54 -4.74
CA ILE A 5 1.29 3.94 -5.61
C ILE A 5 0.68 2.80 -6.42
N LYS A 6 0.06 1.81 -5.75
CA LYS A 6 -0.59 0.67 -6.41
C LYS A 6 -1.57 -0.05 -5.49
N PRO A 7 -2.60 -0.74 -6.02
CA PRO A 7 -3.40 -1.68 -5.23
C PRO A 7 -2.57 -2.89 -4.79
N ILE A 8 -2.94 -3.49 -3.67
CA ILE A 8 -2.33 -4.73 -3.16
C ILE A 8 -3.20 -5.91 -3.58
N ILE A 9 -2.60 -6.83 -4.35
CA ILE A 9 -3.25 -8.05 -4.80
C ILE A 9 -2.66 -9.20 -3.98
N SER A 10 -3.49 -9.81 -3.13
CA SER A 10 -3.19 -11.01 -2.36
C SER A 10 -4.50 -11.69 -1.96
N GLU A 11 -4.45 -12.98 -1.60
CA GLU A 11 -5.63 -13.74 -1.14
C GLU A 11 -6.31 -13.04 0.04
N LYS A 12 -5.52 -12.53 0.99
CA LYS A 12 -6.02 -11.76 2.14
C LYS A 12 -6.69 -10.45 1.72
N ALA A 13 -6.15 -9.74 0.74
CA ALA A 13 -6.75 -8.49 0.26
C ALA A 13 -8.10 -8.76 -0.43
N ASN A 14 -8.21 -9.85 -1.18
CA ASN A 14 -9.47 -10.26 -1.80
C ASN A 14 -10.53 -10.62 -0.75
N TYR A 15 -10.15 -11.44 0.23
CA TYR A 15 -11.02 -11.83 1.35
C TYR A 15 -11.55 -10.61 2.14
N LEU A 16 -10.71 -9.61 2.39
CA LEU A 16 -11.11 -8.38 3.06
C LEU A 16 -12.05 -7.52 2.21
N THR A 17 -11.88 -7.53 0.89
CA THR A 17 -12.75 -6.84 -0.05
C THR A 17 -14.15 -7.46 -0.01
N GLU A 18 -14.25 -8.79 -0.11
CA GLU A 18 -15.52 -9.50 -0.16
C GLU A 18 -16.30 -9.41 1.17
N LEU A 19 -15.63 -9.60 2.31
CA LEU A 19 -16.32 -9.68 3.60
C LEU A 19 -16.55 -8.33 4.27
N ARG A 20 -15.66 -7.37 4.04
CA ARG A 20 -15.65 -6.09 4.78
C ARG A 20 -15.71 -4.87 3.88
N GLY A 21 -15.74 -5.04 2.55
CA GLY A 21 -15.62 -3.92 1.61
C GLY A 21 -14.31 -3.15 1.78
N ALA A 22 -13.26 -3.79 2.30
CA ALA A 22 -12.03 -3.13 2.68
C ALA A 22 -10.94 -3.33 1.61
N TYR A 23 -10.57 -2.22 0.95
CA TYR A 23 -9.57 -2.20 -0.11
C TYR A 23 -8.19 -1.86 0.42
N SER A 24 -7.16 -2.53 -0.13
CA SER A 24 -5.78 -2.40 0.32
C SER A 24 -4.91 -1.74 -0.75
N PHE A 25 -4.17 -0.70 -0.37
CA PHE A 25 -3.29 0.06 -1.27
C PHE A 25 -1.89 0.21 -0.68
N LEU A 26 -0.89 0.19 -1.55
CA LEU A 26 0.44 0.64 -1.25
C LEU A 26 0.50 2.16 -1.45
N VAL A 27 0.88 2.87 -0.40
CA VAL A 27 0.90 4.34 -0.34
C VAL A 27 2.29 4.85 0.00
N ALA A 28 2.52 6.15 -0.20
CA ALA A 28 3.78 6.77 0.19
C ALA A 28 4.03 6.65 1.71
N PRO A 29 5.24 6.29 2.16
CA PRO A 29 5.52 6.01 3.57
C PRO A 29 5.44 7.25 4.48
N LYS A 30 5.53 8.46 3.90
CA LYS A 30 5.40 9.74 4.62
C LYS A 30 3.96 10.27 4.66
N ALA A 31 2.99 9.54 4.10
CA ALA A 31 1.60 9.98 4.03
C ALA A 31 0.88 9.82 5.37
N ASN A 32 0.11 10.82 5.76
CA ASN A 32 -0.78 10.74 6.93
C ASN A 32 -2.16 10.18 6.52
N LYS A 33 -2.91 9.62 7.47
CA LYS A 33 -4.25 9.03 7.24
C LYS A 33 -5.24 10.02 6.62
N ILE A 34 -5.20 11.29 7.03
CA ILE A 34 -6.05 12.36 6.50
C ILE A 34 -5.78 12.58 5.00
N GLN A 35 -4.50 12.57 4.62
CA GLN A 35 -4.09 12.73 3.21
C GLN A 35 -4.50 11.52 2.38
N ILE A 36 -4.31 10.30 2.91
CA ILE A 36 -4.72 9.06 2.23
C ILE A 36 -6.23 9.04 2.02
N LYS A 37 -7.00 9.44 3.03
CA LYS A 37 -8.46 9.54 2.94
C LYS A 37 -8.87 10.46 1.80
N GLY A 38 -8.42 11.71 1.82
CA GLY A 38 -8.75 12.68 0.78
C GLY A 38 -8.30 12.25 -0.62
N ALA A 39 -7.13 11.62 -0.74
CA ALA A 39 -6.64 11.12 -2.01
C ALA A 39 -7.53 9.99 -2.58
N ILE A 40 -7.95 9.03 -1.76
CA ILE A 40 -8.85 7.94 -2.19
C ILE A 40 -10.22 8.49 -2.59
N GLU A 41 -10.79 9.38 -1.76
CA GLU A 41 -12.10 9.98 -2.02
C GLU A 41 -12.09 10.80 -3.32
N ALA A 42 -11.04 11.59 -3.58
CA ALA A 42 -10.91 12.36 -4.82
C ALA A 42 -10.68 11.49 -6.06
N HIS A 43 -9.90 10.41 -5.94
CA HIS A 43 -9.49 9.60 -7.08
C HIS A 43 -10.57 8.61 -7.54
N TYR A 44 -11.41 8.14 -6.60
CA TYR A 44 -12.45 7.14 -6.85
C TYR A 44 -13.88 7.68 -6.67
N GLY A 45 -14.06 8.92 -6.17
CA GLY A 45 -15.38 9.51 -5.97
C GLY A 45 -16.22 8.83 -4.88
N VAL A 46 -15.58 8.14 -3.94
CA VAL A 46 -16.23 7.37 -2.87
C VAL A 46 -16.11 8.09 -1.52
N LYS A 47 -16.88 7.67 -0.53
CA LYS A 47 -16.76 8.16 0.86
C LYS A 47 -16.06 7.11 1.72
N VAL A 48 -14.99 7.50 2.40
CA VAL A 48 -14.18 6.57 3.20
C VAL A 48 -14.60 6.64 4.66
N ALA A 49 -14.95 5.49 5.24
CA ALA A 49 -15.35 5.38 6.64
C ALA A 49 -14.14 5.52 7.59
N ASP A 50 -13.11 4.68 7.41
CA ASP A 50 -11.91 4.64 8.24
C ASP A 50 -10.68 4.25 7.40
N VAL A 51 -9.48 4.65 7.87
CA VAL A 51 -8.19 4.34 7.22
C VAL A 51 -7.24 3.69 8.23
N ARG A 52 -6.76 2.50 7.88
CA ARG A 52 -5.74 1.76 8.63
C ARG A 52 -4.47 1.68 7.82
N THR A 53 -3.34 1.96 8.47
CA THR A 53 -2.02 2.00 7.85
C THR A 53 -1.05 1.17 8.68
N MET A 54 -0.13 0.50 8.00
CA MET A 54 0.99 -0.18 8.63
C MET A 54 2.25 0.05 7.80
N ILE A 55 3.40 0.12 8.47
CA ILE A 55 4.71 0.13 7.82
C ILE A 55 5.26 -1.29 7.87
N TYR A 56 5.77 -1.79 6.76
CA TYR A 56 6.40 -3.11 6.69
C TYR A 56 7.87 -2.96 6.28
N ALA A 57 8.72 -3.88 6.77
CA ALA A 57 10.13 -3.89 6.44
C ALA A 57 10.35 -4.32 4.98
N PRO A 58 11.34 -3.74 4.27
CA PRO A 58 11.68 -4.17 2.92
C PRO A 58 12.23 -5.60 2.95
N LYS A 59 12.01 -6.34 1.85
CA LYS A 59 12.69 -7.62 1.64
C LYS A 59 14.16 -7.34 1.31
N VAL A 60 15.06 -7.68 2.22
CA VAL A 60 16.50 -7.68 1.94
C VAL A 60 16.81 -8.90 1.07
N SER A 61 17.49 -8.69 -0.06
CA SER A 61 17.83 -9.77 -0.98
C SER A 61 19.26 -9.60 -1.43
N THR A 62 20.09 -10.59 -1.13
CA THR A 62 21.46 -10.63 -1.60
C THR A 62 21.52 -11.13 -3.04
N LYS A 63 22.43 -10.56 -3.84
CA LYS A 63 22.73 -10.98 -5.21
C LYS A 63 24.23 -11.14 -5.38
N ASN A 64 24.65 -12.28 -5.93
CA ASN A 64 26.04 -12.50 -6.31
C ASN A 64 26.28 -11.92 -7.70
N THR A 65 27.02 -10.82 -7.77
CA THR A 65 27.42 -10.19 -9.03
C THR A 65 28.91 -10.42 -9.30
N LYS A 66 29.37 -10.17 -10.52
CA LYS A 66 30.81 -10.28 -10.87
C LYS A 66 31.70 -9.34 -10.04
N GLN A 67 31.13 -8.28 -9.46
CA GLN A 67 31.82 -7.31 -8.59
C GLN A 67 31.73 -7.68 -7.10
N GLY A 68 31.12 -8.82 -6.75
CA GLY A 68 30.98 -9.29 -5.37
C GLY A 68 29.54 -9.45 -4.92
N LEU A 69 29.38 -9.65 -3.61
CA LEU A 69 28.09 -9.79 -2.94
C LEU A 69 27.42 -8.41 -2.81
N GLN A 70 26.30 -8.23 -3.48
CA GLN A 70 25.44 -7.05 -3.33
C GLN A 70 24.30 -7.43 -2.37
N VAL A 71 24.31 -6.85 -1.16
CA VAL A 71 23.24 -7.01 -0.15
C VAL A 71 22.19 -5.93 -0.30
#